data_AF-S9SGM1-F1
#
_entry.id   AF-S9SGM1-F1
#
_cell.length_a   1.000
_cell.length_b   1.000
_cell.length_c   1.000
_cell.angle_alpha   90.00
_cell.angle_beta   90.00
_cell.angle_gamma   90.00
#
_symmetry.space_group_name_H-M   'P 1'
#
loop_
_entity.id
_entity.type
_entity.pdbx_description
1 polymer ?
#
loop_
_entity_poly.entity_id
_entity_poly.type
_entity_poly.pdbx_seq_one_letter_code
_entity_poly.pdbx_strand_id
1 'polypeptide(L)'
;MTMTDRRRDDEGPLAPWFEAGREAAPRPDGDWMARMEALALEEQPAAVSAAVTPPARRGRLRDLLGQIGGWPAMAGLAAACAAGLWIGVASPDGVAQWWPGDTANAGYTTFDPASGFDFAMLEL
;
A
#
# COMPACT_ATOMS: atom_id res chain seq x y z
N MET A 1 -22.33 11.96 -23.22
CA MET A 1 -22.78 11.81 -21.83
C MET A 1 -21.54 11.62 -20.96
N THR A 2 -21.39 12.54 -20.03
CA THR A 2 -20.19 12.98 -19.32
C THR A 2 -19.84 12.06 -18.14
N MET A 3 -18.56 11.78 -17.91
CA MET A 3 -18.02 10.93 -16.84
C MET A 3 -18.46 11.36 -15.41
N THR A 4 -18.83 12.64 -15.23
CA THR A 4 -19.32 13.20 -13.96
C THR A 4 -20.76 12.81 -13.63
N ASP A 5 -21.55 12.39 -14.62
CA ASP A 5 -22.97 12.05 -14.45
C ASP A 5 -23.13 10.70 -13.74
N ARG A 6 -22.38 9.69 -14.20
CA ARG A 6 -22.41 8.32 -13.64
C ARG A 6 -22.11 8.29 -12.13
N ARG A 7 -21.20 9.15 -11.66
CA ARG A 7 -20.87 9.23 -10.24
C ARG A 7 -22.04 9.73 -9.40
N ARG A 8 -22.86 10.66 -9.92
CA ARG A 8 -24.07 11.14 -9.24
C ARG A 8 -25.16 10.06 -9.21
N ASP A 9 -25.27 9.27 -10.27
CA ASP A 9 -26.19 8.12 -10.31
C ASP A 9 -25.81 7.04 -9.27
N ASP A 10 -24.50 6.82 -9.07
CA ASP A 10 -23.96 5.84 -8.11
C ASP A 10 -24.04 6.29 -6.63
N GLU A 11 -24.28 7.58 -6.35
CA GLU A 11 -24.38 8.13 -4.98
C GLU A 11 -25.63 7.59 -4.24
N GLY A 12 -26.64 7.13 -4.98
CA GLY A 12 -27.83 6.47 -4.45
C GLY A 12 -28.50 7.24 -3.29
N PRO A 13 -28.81 6.59 -2.15
CA PRO A 13 -29.48 7.24 -1.02
C PRO A 13 -28.62 8.29 -0.29
N LEU A 14 -27.32 8.38 -0.57
CA LEU A 14 -26.42 9.37 0.02
C LEU A 14 -26.38 10.68 -0.77
N ALA A 15 -26.92 10.71 -1.99
CA ALA A 15 -26.91 11.89 -2.86
C ALA A 15 -27.42 13.19 -2.18
N PRO A 16 -28.50 13.19 -1.36
CA PRO A 16 -28.94 14.39 -0.67
C PRO A 16 -27.91 14.96 0.32
N TRP A 17 -27.13 14.10 0.96
CA TRP A 17 -26.10 14.51 1.92
C TRP A 17 -24.89 15.12 1.21
N PHE A 18 -24.51 14.57 0.05
CA PHE A 18 -23.45 15.15 -0.76
C PHE A 18 -23.85 16.47 -1.40
N GLU A 19 -25.11 16.63 -1.82
CA GLU A 19 -25.60 17.92 -2.32
C GLU A 19 -25.59 18.98 -1.21
N ALA A 20 -26.09 18.65 -0.02
CA ALA A 20 -26.02 19.55 1.13
C ALA A 20 -24.56 19.94 1.47
N GLY A 21 -23.63 18.99 1.37
CA GLY A 21 -22.20 19.26 1.55
C GLY A 21 -21.59 20.18 0.48
N ARG A 22 -22.05 20.07 -0.78
CA ARG A 22 -21.63 20.97 -1.88
C ARG A 22 -22.16 22.39 -1.67
N GLU A 23 -23.44 22.53 -1.30
CA GLU A 23 -24.06 23.83 -1.04
C GLU A 23 -23.43 24.55 0.16
N ALA A 24 -23.06 23.80 1.19
CA ALA A 24 -22.42 24.34 2.39
C ALA A 24 -20.89 24.48 2.27
N ALA A 25 -20.31 24.16 1.12
CA ALA A 25 -18.86 24.18 0.95
C ALA A 25 -18.32 25.61 1.13
N PRO A 26 -17.42 25.86 2.10
CA PRO A 26 -16.84 27.18 2.28
C PRO A 26 -15.98 27.52 1.07
N ARG A 27 -16.17 28.72 0.52
CA ARG A 27 -15.34 29.20 -0.57
C ARG A 27 -13.94 29.52 -0.02
N PRO A 28 -12.85 28.99 -0.61
CA PRO A 28 -11.50 29.32 -0.16
C PRO A 28 -11.23 30.81 -0.35
N ASP A 29 -10.48 31.37 0.61
CA ASP A 29 -10.07 32.77 0.58
C ASP A 29 -9.10 33.07 -0.56
N GLY A 30 -9.10 34.31 -1.06
CA GLY A 30 -8.26 34.73 -2.18
C GLY A 30 -6.77 34.59 -1.90
N ASP A 31 -6.34 34.91 -0.68
CA ASP A 31 -4.93 34.78 -0.27
C ASP A 31 -4.51 33.31 -0.20
N TRP A 32 -5.42 32.43 0.22
CA TRP A 32 -5.17 30.99 0.22
C TRP A 32 -5.01 30.45 -1.20
N MET A 33 -5.89 30.86 -2.12
CA MET A 33 -5.79 30.49 -3.54
C MET A 33 -4.46 30.94 -4.16
N ALA A 34 -4.06 32.19 -3.91
CA ALA A 34 -2.81 32.74 -4.41
C ALA A 34 -1.57 31.97 -3.89
N ARG A 35 -1.57 31.57 -2.61
CA ARG A 35 -0.50 30.73 -2.03
C ARG A 35 -0.47 29.34 -2.65
N MET A 36 -1.64 28.72 -2.84
CA MET A 36 -1.73 27.40 -3.47
C MET A 36 -1.22 27.43 -4.91
N GLU A 37 -1.55 28.46 -5.67
CA GLU A 37 -1.05 28.64 -7.04
C GLU A 37 0.47 28.83 -7.08
N ALA A 38 1.03 29.63 -6.17
CA ALA A 38 2.47 29.80 -6.05
C ALA A 38 3.18 28.46 -5.78
N LEU A 39 2.67 27.66 -4.83
CA LEU A 39 3.18 26.31 -4.54
C LEU A 39 3.07 25.38 -5.75
N ALA A 40 1.97 25.44 -6.49
CA ALA A 40 1.78 24.62 -7.68
C ALA A 40 2.76 25.00 -8.80
N LEU A 41 3.10 26.28 -8.94
CA LEU A 41 4.11 26.75 -9.90
C LEU A 41 5.54 26.36 -9.48
N GLU A 42 5.83 26.34 -8.19
CA GLU A 42 7.13 25.88 -7.67
C GLU A 42 7.34 24.38 -7.90
N GLU A 43 6.29 23.57 -7.74
CA GLU A 43 6.34 22.12 -7.94
C GLU A 43 6.15 21.72 -9.42
N GLN A 44 5.80 22.67 -10.29
CA GLN A 44 5.74 22.38 -11.72
C GLN A 44 7.13 21.95 -12.18
N PRO A 45 7.27 20.73 -12.74
CA PRO A 45 8.54 20.31 -13.27
C PRO A 45 8.92 21.31 -14.35
N ALA A 46 10.07 21.98 -14.16
CA ALA A 46 10.65 22.80 -15.21
C ALA A 46 10.63 21.97 -16.49
N ALA A 47 10.12 22.53 -17.59
CA ALA A 47 10.18 21.89 -18.88
C ALA A 47 11.67 21.64 -19.17
N VAL A 48 12.14 20.44 -18.83
CA VAL A 48 13.48 20.00 -19.17
C VAL A 48 13.41 19.91 -20.68
N SER A 49 13.92 20.95 -21.35
CA SER A 49 14.26 20.86 -22.76
C SER A 49 15.01 19.54 -22.88
N ALA A 50 14.36 18.55 -23.49
CA ALA A 50 14.82 17.18 -23.47
C ALA A 50 16.10 17.10 -24.30
N ALA A 51 17.23 17.48 -23.71
CA ALA A 51 18.50 16.93 -24.10
C ALA A 51 18.34 15.43 -23.86
N VAL A 52 18.22 14.69 -24.96
CA VAL A 52 18.11 13.23 -24.97
C VAL A 52 19.36 12.69 -24.28
N THR A 53 19.26 12.56 -22.96
CA THR A 53 20.28 11.91 -22.15
C THR A 53 20.10 10.43 -22.45
N PRO A 54 21.16 9.71 -22.88
CA PRO A 54 21.06 8.28 -23.11
C PRO A 54 20.47 7.63 -21.85
N PRO A 55 19.54 6.69 -21.96
CA PRO A 55 18.91 6.09 -20.80
C PRO A 55 20.02 5.53 -19.91
N ALA A 56 20.22 6.14 -18.75
CA ALA A 56 21.02 5.54 -17.70
C ALA A 56 20.47 4.12 -17.51
N ARG A 57 21.33 3.10 -17.45
CA ARG A 57 20.92 1.70 -17.24
C ARG A 57 20.16 1.62 -15.91
N ARG A 58 18.85 1.87 -15.94
CA ARG A 58 17.96 1.76 -14.80
C ARG A 58 18.00 0.30 -14.42
N GLY A 59 18.40 0.02 -13.18
CA GLY A 59 18.43 -1.34 -12.67
C GLY A 59 17.04 -1.96 -12.83
N ARG A 60 16.99 -3.23 -13.26
CA ARG A 60 15.73 -3.95 -13.56
C ARG A 60 14.68 -3.85 -12.44
N LEU A 61 15.14 -3.72 -11.20
CA LEU A 61 14.29 -3.52 -10.02
C LEU A 61 13.52 -2.20 -10.04
N ARG A 62 14.13 -1.11 -10.52
CA ARG A 62 13.50 0.22 -10.60
C ARG A 62 12.46 0.29 -11.71
N ASP A 63 12.67 -0.42 -12.81
CA ASP A 63 11.68 -0.57 -13.88
C ASP A 63 10.50 -1.46 -13.44
N LEU A 64 10.75 -2.48 -12.61
CA LEU A 64 9.68 -3.30 -12.01
C LEU A 64 8.84 -2.47 -11.02
N LEU A 65 9.49 -1.69 -10.16
CA LEU A 65 8.84 -0.79 -9.21
C LEU A 65 8.06 0.34 -9.89
N GLY A 66 8.57 0.84 -11.03
CA GLY A 66 7.87 1.81 -11.86
C GLY A 66 6.58 1.25 -12.46
N GLN A 67 6.54 -0.04 -12.80
CA GLN A 67 5.35 -0.72 -13.30
C GLN A 67 4.32 -1.03 -12.21
N ILE A 68 4.76 -1.22 -10.96
CA ILE A 68 3.89 -1.59 -9.83
C ILE A 68 3.24 -0.34 -9.17
N GLY A 69 3.65 0.88 -9.55
CA GLY A 69 3.00 2.12 -9.10
C GLY A 69 3.92 3.12 -8.39
N GLY A 70 5.24 2.93 -8.40
CA GLY A 70 6.20 3.91 -7.87
C GLY A 70 6.22 3.99 -6.34
N TRP A 71 6.48 5.18 -5.79
CA TRP A 71 6.57 5.44 -4.35
C TRP A 71 5.37 4.97 -3.50
N PRO A 72 4.09 5.12 -3.93
CA PRO A 72 2.96 4.62 -3.13
C PRO A 72 2.94 3.09 -3.01
N ALA A 73 3.45 2.35 -3.99
CA ALA A 73 3.59 0.89 -3.87
C ALA A 73 4.62 0.50 -2.80
N MET A 74 5.71 1.27 -2.67
CA MET A 74 6.70 1.06 -1.61
C MET A 74 6.16 1.45 -0.23
N ALA A 75 5.38 2.54 -0.14
CA ALA A 75 4.70 2.91 1.09
C ALA A 75 3.70 1.81 1.53
N GLY A 76 2.95 1.24 0.59
CA GLY A 76 2.04 0.12 0.83
C GLY A 76 2.77 -1.15 1.30
N LEU A 77 3.89 -1.50 0.67
CA LEU A 77 4.71 -2.64 1.07
C LEU A 77 5.28 -2.46 2.49
N ALA A 78 5.80 -1.27 2.80
CA ALA A 78 6.32 -0.94 4.13
C ALA A 78 5.22 -1.01 5.20
N ALA A 79 4.02 -0.47 4.90
CA ALA A 79 2.87 -0.56 5.79
C ALA A 79 2.41 -2.01 5.99
N ALA A 80 2.41 -2.84 4.94
CA ALA A 80 2.08 -4.26 5.03
C ALA A 80 3.10 -5.03 5.90
N CYS A 81 4.40 -4.73 5.77
CA CYS A 81 5.43 -5.30 6.65
C CYS A 81 5.24 -4.87 8.10
N ALA A 82 4.95 -3.59 8.36
CA ALA A 82 4.70 -3.08 9.70
C ALA A 82 3.44 -3.70 10.32
N ALA A 83 2.36 -3.85 9.54
CA ALA A 83 1.14 -4.52 9.95
C ALA A 83 1.37 -6.02 10.24
N GLY A 84 2.15 -6.70 9.40
CA GLY A 84 2.55 -8.09 9.63
C GLY A 84 3.38 -8.26 10.91
N LEU A 85 4.32 -7.35 11.18
CA LEU A 85 5.08 -7.32 12.42
C LEU A 85 4.18 -7.08 13.64
N TRP A 86 3.26 -6.13 13.53
CA TRP A 86 2.32 -5.80 14.60
C TRP A 86 1.42 -7.00 14.95
N ILE A 87 0.87 -7.66 13.94
CA ILE A 87 0.02 -8.85 14.10
C ILE A 87 0.84 -10.03 14.66
N GLY A 88 2.08 -10.21 14.22
CA GLY A 88 2.94 -11.29 14.71
C GLY A 88 3.39 -11.11 16.16
N VAL A 89 3.64 -9.87 16.59
CA VAL A 89 4.05 -9.56 17.98
C VAL A 89 2.85 -9.55 18.93
N ALA A 90 1.70 -9.05 18.48
CA ALA A 90 0.47 -9.01 19.26
C ALA A 90 -0.48 -10.14 18.84
N SER A 91 0.01 -11.39 18.86
CA SER A 91 -0.83 -12.56 18.59
C SER A 91 -2.01 -12.55 19.57
N PRO A 92 -3.25 -12.31 19.13
CA PRO A 92 -4.40 -12.34 20.00
C PRO A 92 -4.57 -13.77 20.52
N ASP A 93 -4.74 -13.96 21.83
CA ASP A 93 -4.99 -15.28 22.44
C ASP A 93 -6.16 -16.03 21.76
N GLY A 94 -7.03 -15.27 21.07
CA GLY A 94 -8.20 -15.77 20.37
C GLY A 94 -7.98 -16.33 18.96
N VAL A 95 -6.78 -16.33 18.37
CA VAL A 95 -6.57 -16.96 17.04
C VAL A 95 -6.21 -18.45 17.16
N ALA A 96 -5.57 -18.83 18.27
CA ALA A 96 -5.20 -20.22 18.57
C ALA A 96 -6.43 -21.14 18.74
N GLN A 97 -7.56 -20.60 19.24
CA GLN A 97 -8.80 -21.36 19.46
C GLN A 97 -9.55 -21.76 18.17
N TRP A 98 -9.29 -21.09 17.04
CA TRP A 98 -9.94 -21.41 15.75
C TRP A 98 -9.05 -22.24 14.82
N TRP A 99 -7.80 -22.47 15.20
CA TRP A 99 -6.83 -23.26 14.44
C TRP A 99 -6.68 -24.63 15.12
N PRO A 100 -7.23 -25.73 14.56
CA PRO A 100 -7.12 -27.08 15.13
C PRO A 100 -5.69 -27.64 15.16
N GLY A 101 -4.70 -26.90 14.63
CA GLY A 101 -3.29 -27.20 14.80
C GLY A 101 -2.80 -26.70 16.16
N ASP A 102 -3.13 -27.44 17.19
CA ASP A 102 -2.65 -27.23 18.55
C ASP A 102 -1.11 -27.12 18.61
N THR A 103 -0.67 -26.40 19.64
CA THR A 103 0.64 -26.43 20.31
C THR A 103 1.65 -25.33 19.99
N ALA A 104 1.45 -24.16 20.60
CA ALA A 104 2.51 -23.20 20.87
C ALA A 104 3.71 -23.76 21.69
N ASN A 105 3.72 -25.05 22.08
CA ASN A 105 4.75 -25.66 22.93
C ASN A 105 4.99 -27.18 22.78
N ALA A 106 4.55 -27.87 21.72
CA ALA A 106 4.85 -29.31 21.53
C ALA A 106 5.71 -29.65 20.31
N GLY A 107 6.08 -28.66 19.48
CA GLY A 107 6.60 -28.93 18.13
C GLY A 107 7.94 -28.29 17.74
N TYR A 108 8.60 -27.48 18.58
CA TYR A 108 9.93 -26.96 18.22
C TYR A 108 11.02 -28.05 18.24
N THR A 109 10.73 -29.22 18.82
CA THR A 109 11.58 -30.42 18.78
C THR A 109 11.25 -31.36 17.62
N THR A 110 10.23 -31.07 16.79
CA THR A 110 9.77 -31.98 15.73
C THR A 110 10.21 -31.53 14.33
N PHE A 111 10.68 -30.29 14.18
CA PHE A 111 11.27 -29.77 12.95
C PHE A 111 12.75 -29.42 13.16
N ASP A 112 13.54 -30.40 13.61
CA ASP A 112 14.99 -30.31 13.44
C ASP A 112 15.37 -30.98 12.09
N PRO A 113 15.83 -30.21 11.07
CA PRO A 113 16.26 -30.79 9.80
C PRO A 113 17.44 -31.76 9.93
N ALA A 114 18.18 -31.76 11.05
CA ALA A 114 19.22 -32.76 11.32
C ALA A 114 18.63 -34.14 11.63
N SER A 115 17.47 -34.21 12.29
CA SER A 115 16.84 -35.48 12.66
C SER A 115 16.37 -36.29 11.44
N GLY A 116 15.98 -35.62 10.35
CA GLY A 116 15.67 -36.29 9.08
C GLY A 116 16.88 -36.94 8.40
N PHE A 117 18.09 -36.47 8.69
CA PHE A 117 19.34 -37.02 8.13
C PHE A 117 19.75 -38.33 8.83
N ASP A 118 19.57 -38.41 10.15
CA ASP A 118 19.83 -39.63 10.92
C ASP A 118 18.86 -40.76 10.54
N PHE A 119 17.58 -40.46 10.26
CA PHE A 119 16.64 -41.46 9.74
C PHE A 119 17.03 -41.97 8.35
N ALA A 120 17.56 -41.11 7.47
CA ALA A 120 18.02 -41.52 6.14
C ALA A 120 19.32 -42.36 6.20
N MET A 121 20.16 -42.17 7.22
CA MET A 121 21.38 -42.97 7.43
C MET A 121 21.11 -44.32 8.11
N LEU A 122 19.99 -44.46 8.83
CA LEU A 122 19.54 -45.72 9.44
C LEU A 122 18.85 -46.67 8.45
N GLU A 123 18.44 -46.18 7.28
CA GLU A 123 17.83 -46.97 6.20
C GLU A 123 18.86 -47.53 5.18
N LEU A 124 20.15 -47.40 5.47
CA LEU A 124 21.29 -47.94 4.68
C LEU A 124 22.00 -49.09 5.42
#